data_AF-A0A8H3HYZ3-F1
#
_entry.id   AF-A0A8H3HYZ3-F1
#
_cell.length_a   1.000
_cell.length_b   1.000
_cell.length_c   1.000
_cell.angle_alpha   90.00
_cell.angle_beta   90.00
_cell.angle_gamma   90.00
#
_symmetry.space_group_name_H-M   'P 1'
#
loop_
_entity.id
_entity.type
_entity.pdbx_description
1 polymer ?
#
loop_
_entity_poly.entity_id
_entity_poly.type
_entity_poly.pdbx_seq_one_letter_code
_entity_poly.pdbx_strand_id
1 'polypeptide(L)'
;MESDIESTLDVLVTPIANIPSHEAAERIYKLGTDFINARTQCASSSAEDDEDVQIYGKATTPGVPTFFCDLWSGLIDRIHQAPVEEQAHEEHMTRLVDFVGQLQAKPHEGEEWLIRGVKCRWDDLPLLGANIRDCYREPFETTGPEAFDPSTLLSQEAQNAMAGAVQLEPQHLANEGTQSETIRLVKSRHQWLSYQTFISRLWRDCGRNEYDKYAIWALRPALEDWPEFPPACDAKCTTYEESAAYLALQVEVASIWICNTASLMYQCAEIYGPKGNPNWPKEAGTPGRGGRRWDGVDGYDREHKRWQVWKDVLGEVIKWCDGVAKDQMQGWKVRDAAVRALEAMKTAERQ
;
A
#
# COMPACT_ATOMS: atom_id res chain seq x y z
N MET A 1 -4.51 24.16 11.45
CA MET A 1 -4.31 22.73 11.76
C MET A 1 -4.09 21.94 10.50
N GLU A 2 -5.10 21.74 9.63
CA GLU A 2 -4.91 21.06 8.33
C GLU A 2 -3.78 21.71 7.51
N SER A 3 -3.81 23.04 7.35
CA SER A 3 -2.74 23.80 6.70
C SER A 3 -1.34 23.65 7.36
N ASP A 4 -1.26 23.38 8.66
CA ASP A 4 0.03 23.21 9.36
C ASP A 4 0.57 21.79 9.18
N ILE A 5 -0.32 20.79 9.15
CA ILE A 5 -0.01 19.40 8.80
C ILE A 5 0.52 19.36 7.36
N GLU A 6 -0.24 19.90 6.41
CA GLU A 6 0.13 19.96 5.00
C GLU A 6 1.47 20.67 4.81
N SER A 7 1.64 21.85 5.41
CA SER A 7 2.90 22.60 5.33
C SER A 7 4.08 21.79 5.86
N THR A 8 3.91 21.05 6.96
CA THR A 8 4.99 20.22 7.51
C THR A 8 5.32 19.04 6.60
N LEU A 9 4.30 18.36 6.07
CA LEU A 9 4.47 17.24 5.13
C LEU A 9 5.09 17.70 3.80
N ASP A 10 4.72 18.88 3.30
CA ASP A 10 5.29 19.45 2.09
C ASP A 10 6.77 19.77 2.27
N VAL A 11 7.16 20.35 3.40
CA VAL A 11 8.56 20.66 3.69
C VAL A 11 9.39 19.39 3.91
N LEU A 12 8.79 18.31 4.44
CA LEU A 12 9.43 17.00 4.57
C LEU A 12 9.83 16.40 3.21
N VAL A 13 8.94 16.53 2.21
CA VAL A 13 9.16 15.94 0.88
C VAL A 13 9.79 16.89 -0.14
N THR A 14 9.79 18.20 0.12
CA THR A 14 10.33 19.21 -0.81
C THR A 14 11.86 19.13 -0.91
N PRO A 15 12.44 18.90 -2.11
CA PRO A 15 13.90 18.71 -2.29
C PRO A 15 14.79 19.86 -1.77
N ILE A 16 14.24 21.08 -1.71
CA ILE A 16 14.96 22.33 -1.42
C ILE A 16 15.00 22.64 0.09
N ALA A 17 13.95 22.31 0.82
CA ALA A 17 13.77 22.72 2.22
C ALA A 17 14.02 21.61 3.25
N ASN A 18 14.18 20.36 2.78
CA ASN A 18 14.51 19.13 3.51
C ASN A 18 14.67 19.29 5.03
N ILE A 19 13.55 19.41 5.75
CA ILE A 19 13.61 19.20 7.20
C ILE A 19 13.85 17.71 7.43
N PRO A 20 14.73 17.33 8.38
CA PRO A 20 14.89 15.93 8.76
C PRO A 20 13.57 15.33 9.26
N SER A 21 13.34 14.04 9.00
CA SER A 21 12.11 13.35 9.41
C SER A 21 11.83 13.43 10.92
N HIS A 22 12.88 13.43 11.76
CA HIS A 22 12.72 13.60 13.22
C HIS A 22 12.20 15.00 13.61
N GLU A 23 12.57 16.04 12.86
CA GLU A 23 12.10 17.41 13.08
C GLU A 23 10.66 17.58 12.60
N ALA A 24 10.32 17.02 11.42
CA ALA A 24 8.94 16.97 10.94
C ALA A 24 8.03 16.24 11.92
N ALA A 25 8.47 15.07 12.42
CA ALA A 25 7.75 14.29 13.42
C ALA A 25 7.60 15.06 14.74
N GLU A 26 8.62 15.81 15.17
CA GLU A 26 8.52 16.68 16.36
C GLU A 26 7.48 17.79 16.18
N ARG A 27 7.44 18.44 15.02
CA ARG A 27 6.45 19.49 14.73
C ARG A 27 5.01 18.94 14.76
N ILE A 28 4.77 17.82 14.09
CA ILE A 28 3.45 17.16 14.08
C ILE A 28 3.08 16.64 15.47
N TYR A 29 4.03 16.04 16.18
CA TYR A 29 3.81 15.56 17.55
C TYR A 29 3.40 16.70 18.48
N LYS A 30 4.13 17.82 18.45
CA LYS A 30 3.80 18.99 19.26
C LYS A 30 2.43 19.58 18.87
N LEU A 31 2.19 19.78 17.58
CA LEU A 31 0.91 20.27 17.07
C LEU A 31 -0.27 19.40 17.55
N GLY A 32 -0.15 18.08 17.39
CA GLY A 32 -1.19 17.14 17.78
C GLY A 32 -1.35 17.05 19.29
N THR A 33 -0.27 17.03 20.07
CA THR A 33 -0.34 17.00 21.54
C THR A 33 -0.95 18.28 22.11
N ASP A 34 -0.57 19.45 21.60
CA ASP A 34 -1.18 20.73 21.99
C ASP A 34 -2.68 20.75 21.64
N PHE A 35 -3.06 20.26 20.46
CA PHE A 35 -4.45 20.14 20.03
C PHE A 35 -5.25 19.19 20.92
N ILE A 36 -4.74 17.97 21.16
CA ILE A 36 -5.40 16.95 21.99
C ILE A 36 -5.58 17.47 23.42
N ASN A 37 -4.54 18.06 24.03
CA ASN A 37 -4.61 18.60 25.38
C ASN A 37 -5.67 19.71 25.51
N ALA A 38 -5.75 20.61 24.52
CA ALA A 38 -6.78 21.65 24.49
C ALA A 38 -8.21 21.06 24.43
N ARG A 39 -8.38 19.95 23.71
CA ARG A 39 -9.69 19.27 23.58
C ARG A 39 -10.07 18.47 24.81
N THR A 40 -9.12 17.77 25.44
CA THR A 40 -9.36 17.01 26.67
C THR A 40 -9.74 17.94 27.84
N GLN A 41 -9.12 19.12 27.94
CA GLN A 41 -9.41 20.10 28.99
C GLN A 41 -10.73 20.85 28.79
N CYS A 42 -11.20 21.00 27.54
CA CYS A 42 -12.44 21.69 27.19
C CYS A 42 -13.69 20.79 27.12
N ALA A 43 -13.57 19.49 27.41
CA ALA A 43 -14.66 18.50 27.30
C ALA A 43 -15.84 18.70 28.29
N SER A 44 -15.86 19.80 29.04
CA SER A 44 -17.06 20.27 29.73
C SER A 44 -17.88 21.16 28.79
N SER A 45 -18.85 20.54 28.10
CA SER A 45 -19.97 21.15 27.34
C SER A 45 -19.70 21.70 25.92
N SER A 46 -19.48 20.84 24.92
CA SER A 46 -19.50 21.26 23.51
C SER A 46 -20.46 20.43 22.65
N ALA A 47 -21.01 21.04 21.60
CA ALA A 47 -21.90 20.37 20.63
C ALA A 47 -21.16 19.38 19.69
N GLU A 48 -19.83 19.46 19.62
CA GLU A 48 -18.98 18.53 18.85
C GLU A 48 -18.90 17.14 19.52
N ASP A 49 -19.08 17.06 20.84
CA ASP A 49 -19.19 15.80 21.57
C ASP A 49 -20.36 14.95 21.07
N ASP A 50 -21.47 15.58 20.63
CA ASP A 50 -22.67 14.89 20.15
C ASP A 50 -22.52 14.37 18.71
N GLU A 51 -21.74 15.02 17.84
CA GLU A 51 -21.48 14.56 16.46
C GLU A 51 -20.52 13.36 16.44
N ASP A 52 -19.41 13.41 17.19
CA ASP A 52 -18.45 12.31 17.23
C ASP A 52 -19.03 11.05 17.90
N VAL A 53 -19.86 11.21 18.95
CA VAL A 53 -20.58 10.08 19.56
C VAL A 53 -21.63 9.50 18.60
N GLN A 54 -22.29 10.32 17.77
CA GLN A 54 -23.21 9.83 16.75
C GLN A 54 -22.50 9.07 15.62
N ILE A 55 -21.32 9.54 15.19
CA ILE A 55 -20.54 8.92 14.10
C ILE A 55 -19.87 7.61 14.57
N TYR A 56 -19.32 7.60 15.78
CA TYR A 56 -18.48 6.49 16.27
C TYR A 56 -19.18 5.56 17.26
N GLY A 57 -20.35 5.95 17.78
CA GLY A 57 -21.17 5.16 18.70
C GLY A 57 -20.55 4.92 20.08
N LYS A 58 -19.39 5.53 20.38
CA LYS A 58 -18.61 5.35 21.61
C LYS A 58 -17.84 6.63 21.95
N ALA A 59 -17.47 6.76 23.24
CA ALA A 59 -16.69 7.89 23.76
C ALA A 59 -15.43 8.16 22.93
N THR A 60 -15.29 9.40 22.46
CA THR A 60 -14.22 9.83 21.56
C THR A 60 -13.84 11.25 21.97
N THR A 61 -12.54 11.55 22.04
CA THR A 61 -12.08 12.91 22.32
C THR A 61 -12.36 13.79 21.09
N PRO A 62 -13.14 14.87 21.21
CA PRO A 62 -13.60 15.65 20.07
C PRO A 62 -12.49 16.10 19.12
N GLY A 63 -12.68 15.85 17.82
CA GLY A 63 -11.77 16.28 16.75
C GLY A 63 -10.44 15.52 16.67
N VAL A 64 -10.09 14.68 17.65
CA VAL A 64 -8.88 13.84 17.61
C VAL A 64 -8.90 12.84 16.45
N PRO A 65 -10.01 12.13 16.16
CA PRO A 65 -10.08 11.29 14.96
C PRO A 65 -9.83 12.07 13.68
N THR A 66 -10.45 13.25 13.53
CA THR A 66 -10.28 14.12 12.36
C THR A 66 -8.82 14.52 12.17
N PHE A 67 -8.14 14.95 13.24
CA PHE A 67 -6.70 15.25 13.17
C PHE A 67 -5.86 14.10 12.60
N PHE A 68 -6.07 12.87 13.09
CA PHE A 68 -5.33 11.71 12.57
C PHE A 68 -5.77 11.31 11.16
N CYS A 69 -7.06 11.45 10.82
CA CYS A 69 -7.55 11.26 9.47
C CYS A 69 -6.88 12.21 8.48
N ASP A 70 -6.77 13.50 8.83
CA ASP A 70 -6.15 14.53 8.00
C ASP A 70 -4.63 14.27 7.86
N LEU A 71 -3.96 13.91 8.96
CA LEU A 71 -2.53 13.58 8.96
C LEU A 71 -2.21 12.43 8.00
N TRP A 72 -2.93 11.31 8.10
CA TRP A 72 -2.63 10.15 7.26
C TRP A 72 -3.13 10.32 5.83
N SER A 73 -4.25 11.03 5.60
CA SER A 73 -4.70 11.35 4.24
C SER A 73 -3.67 12.24 3.53
N GLY A 74 -3.20 13.30 4.21
CA GLY A 74 -2.14 14.16 3.68
C GLY A 74 -0.85 13.38 3.39
N LEU A 75 -0.46 12.44 4.27
CA LEU A 75 0.69 11.57 4.03
C LEU A 75 0.51 10.70 2.78
N ILE A 76 -0.67 10.09 2.61
CA ILE A 76 -1.03 9.26 1.45
C ILE A 76 -1.00 10.08 0.16
N ASP A 77 -1.46 11.32 0.16
CA ASP A 77 -1.36 12.20 -1.01
C ASP A 77 0.10 12.43 -1.42
N ARG A 78 1.00 12.60 -0.44
CA ARG A 78 2.44 12.77 -0.72
C ARG A 78 3.08 11.46 -1.19
N ILE A 79 2.57 10.30 -0.79
CA ILE A 79 2.98 9.00 -1.35
C ILE A 79 2.57 8.91 -2.83
N HIS A 80 1.34 9.33 -3.15
CA HIS A 80 0.83 9.37 -4.53
C HIS A 80 1.53 10.39 -5.43
N GLN A 81 2.12 11.43 -4.85
CA GLN A 81 2.89 12.46 -5.56
C GLN A 81 4.40 12.19 -5.60
N ALA A 82 4.84 10.99 -5.23
CA ALA A 82 6.26 10.64 -5.23
C ALA A 82 6.92 10.89 -6.60
N PRO A 83 8.19 11.34 -6.64
CA PRO A 83 8.93 11.55 -7.89
C PRO A 83 8.95 10.31 -8.79
N VAL A 84 9.08 10.50 -10.10
CA VAL A 84 9.13 9.38 -11.08
C VAL A 84 10.54 8.81 -11.21
N GLU A 85 11.56 9.61 -10.94
CA GLU A 85 12.95 9.21 -10.99
C GLU A 85 13.29 8.27 -9.83
N GLU A 86 13.80 7.09 -10.14
CA GLU A 86 14.00 5.98 -9.18
C GLU A 86 14.74 6.41 -7.90
N GLN A 87 15.86 7.12 -8.03
CA GLN A 87 16.64 7.59 -6.88
C GLN A 87 15.86 8.59 -6.02
N ALA A 88 15.15 9.53 -6.65
CA ALA A 88 14.35 10.53 -5.94
C ALA A 88 13.12 9.89 -5.28
N HIS A 89 12.50 8.91 -5.94
CA HIS A 89 11.41 8.10 -5.40
C HIS A 89 11.85 7.35 -4.13
N GLU A 90 12.99 6.66 -4.18
CA GLU A 90 13.50 5.90 -3.03
C GLU A 90 13.86 6.80 -1.84
N GLU A 91 14.47 7.95 -2.09
CA GLU A 91 14.73 8.95 -1.05
C GLU A 91 13.44 9.52 -0.46
N HIS A 92 12.44 9.78 -1.31
CA HIS A 92 11.12 10.26 -0.89
C HIS A 92 10.41 9.24 0.00
N MET A 93 10.34 7.98 -0.43
CA MET A 93 9.74 6.89 0.38
C MET A 93 10.48 6.69 1.69
N THR A 94 11.82 6.76 1.69
CA THR A 94 12.63 6.64 2.90
C THR A 94 12.28 7.71 3.92
N ARG A 95 12.10 8.96 3.49
CA ARG A 95 11.74 10.06 4.40
C ARG A 95 10.36 9.89 5.00
N LEU A 96 9.38 9.50 4.18
CA LEU A 96 8.00 9.28 4.63
C LEU A 96 7.91 8.11 5.63
N VAL A 97 8.62 7.01 5.36
CA VAL A 97 8.67 5.85 6.26
C VAL A 97 9.41 6.20 7.55
N ASP A 98 10.57 6.87 7.46
CA ASP A 98 11.29 7.33 8.65
C ASP A 98 10.43 8.29 9.47
N PHE A 99 9.71 9.22 8.84
CA PHE A 99 8.77 10.12 9.54
C PHE A 99 7.74 9.35 10.37
N VAL A 100 7.14 8.28 9.81
CA VAL A 100 6.22 7.43 10.56
C VAL A 100 6.93 6.72 11.71
N GLY A 101 8.12 6.18 11.49
CA GLY A 101 8.95 5.58 12.55
C GLY A 101 9.31 6.57 13.68
N GLN A 102 9.61 7.82 13.33
CA GLN A 102 9.92 8.88 14.28
C GLN A 102 8.68 9.29 15.09
N LEU A 103 7.49 9.32 14.49
CA LEU A 103 6.22 9.52 15.20
C LEU A 103 5.93 8.36 16.16
N GLN A 104 6.15 7.13 15.70
CA GLN A 104 5.95 5.92 16.50
C GLN A 104 6.87 5.91 17.75
N ALA A 105 8.08 6.45 17.64
CA ALA A 105 9.04 6.52 18.73
C ALA A 105 8.78 7.66 19.74
N LYS A 106 7.76 8.51 19.53
CA LYS A 106 7.49 9.65 20.41
C LYS A 106 7.01 9.22 21.80
N PRO A 107 7.40 9.95 22.86
CA PRO A 107 7.03 9.59 24.22
C PRO A 107 5.53 9.77 24.48
N HIS A 108 5.05 9.05 25.48
CA HIS A 108 3.68 9.18 25.99
C HIS A 108 3.60 10.34 26.98
N GLU A 109 3.57 11.57 26.47
CA GLU A 109 3.32 12.75 27.30
C GLU A 109 1.89 13.24 27.03
N GLY A 110 1.00 13.11 28.02
CA GLY A 110 -0.37 13.63 27.93
C GLY A 110 -1.42 12.82 28.71
N GLU A 111 -2.59 13.43 28.90
CA GLU A 111 -3.79 12.76 29.41
C GLU A 111 -4.31 11.73 28.40
N GLU A 112 -4.99 10.68 28.86
CA GLU A 112 -5.50 9.61 27.99
C GLU A 112 -6.60 10.13 27.06
N TRP A 113 -6.37 10.16 25.75
CA TRP A 113 -7.41 10.43 24.75
C TRP A 113 -8.02 9.14 24.19
N LEU A 114 -9.26 9.25 23.70
CA LEU A 114 -10.06 8.12 23.24
C LEU A 114 -10.41 8.27 21.76
N ILE A 115 -10.32 7.17 21.03
CA ILE A 115 -10.94 7.01 19.71
C ILE A 115 -11.82 5.77 19.76
N ARG A 116 -13.12 5.93 19.54
CA ARG A 116 -14.11 4.81 19.57
C ARG A 116 -14.08 4.02 20.88
N GLY A 117 -13.87 4.71 22.00
CA GLY A 117 -13.78 4.14 23.35
C GLY A 117 -12.47 3.40 23.64
N VAL A 118 -11.49 3.46 22.75
CA VAL A 118 -10.15 2.87 22.92
C VAL A 118 -9.18 3.98 23.30
N LYS A 119 -8.40 3.75 24.36
CA LYS A 119 -7.29 4.62 24.72
C LYS A 119 -6.21 4.52 23.66
N CYS A 120 -5.81 5.66 23.12
CA CYS A 120 -4.84 5.72 22.05
C CYS A 120 -3.57 6.42 22.51
N ARG A 121 -2.46 6.07 21.85
CA ARG A 121 -1.15 6.69 22.02
C ARG A 121 -0.51 6.95 20.66
N TRP A 122 0.54 7.77 20.64
CA TRP A 122 1.26 8.07 19.40
C TRP A 122 1.98 6.85 18.80
N ASP A 123 2.53 5.95 19.62
CA ASP A 123 3.19 4.71 19.18
C ASP A 123 2.23 3.70 18.55
N ASP A 124 0.93 3.79 18.87
CA ASP A 124 -0.10 3.00 18.21
C ASP A 124 -0.39 3.47 16.77
N LEU A 125 0.06 4.69 16.40
CA LEU A 125 -0.23 5.37 15.13
C LEU A 125 -1.74 5.35 14.84
N PRO A 126 -2.56 6.05 15.65
CA PRO A 126 -4.01 5.92 15.65
C PRO A 126 -4.59 6.20 14.26
N LEU A 127 -5.49 5.34 13.78
CA LEU A 127 -6.13 5.42 12.47
C LEU A 127 -5.23 5.22 11.23
N LEU A 128 -3.91 5.07 11.35
CA LEU A 128 -3.05 4.83 10.19
C LEU A 128 -3.48 3.57 9.42
N GLY A 129 -3.68 2.45 10.12
CA GLY A 129 -4.14 1.20 9.49
C GLY A 129 -5.54 1.31 8.89
N ALA A 130 -6.42 2.14 9.46
CA ALA A 130 -7.76 2.39 8.91
C ALA A 130 -7.68 3.17 7.60
N ASN A 131 -6.92 4.28 7.57
CA ASN A 131 -6.71 5.07 6.36
C ASN A 131 -6.00 4.24 5.30
N ILE A 132 -5.01 3.44 5.69
CA ILE A 132 -4.33 2.55 4.73
C ILE A 132 -5.32 1.59 4.08
N ARG A 133 -6.17 0.94 4.89
CA ARG A 133 -7.18 0.01 4.37
C ARG A 133 -8.19 0.72 3.47
N ASP A 134 -8.66 1.90 3.85
CA ASP A 134 -9.71 2.60 3.14
C ASP A 134 -9.22 3.11 1.77
N CYS A 135 -7.92 3.44 1.67
CA CYS A 135 -7.20 3.72 0.43
C CYS A 135 -6.64 2.47 -0.27
N TYR A 136 -6.76 1.27 0.31
CA TYR A 136 -6.30 0.01 -0.30
C TYR A 136 -7.32 -0.48 -1.34
N ARG A 137 -7.49 0.32 -2.39
CA ARG A 137 -8.31 0.01 -3.56
C ARG A 137 -7.40 0.00 -4.76
N GLU A 138 -7.60 -0.97 -5.65
CA GLU A 138 -6.88 -0.96 -6.93
C GLU A 138 -7.21 0.35 -7.65
N PRO A 139 -6.22 1.05 -8.24
CA PRO A 139 -6.35 2.45 -8.64
C PRO A 139 -7.12 2.61 -9.98
N PHE A 140 -7.76 1.55 -10.46
CA PHE A 140 -8.44 1.47 -11.76
C PHE A 140 -9.93 1.23 -11.57
N GLU A 141 -10.55 1.97 -10.64
CA GLU A 141 -11.98 1.85 -10.38
C GLU A 141 -12.77 2.02 -11.69
N THR A 142 -13.59 1.03 -12.02
CA THR A 142 -14.53 1.08 -13.17
C THR A 142 -15.90 1.63 -12.78
N THR A 143 -16.03 2.11 -11.54
CA THR A 143 -17.28 2.64 -10.97
C THR A 143 -17.01 3.98 -10.30
N GLY A 144 -17.77 5.02 -10.67
CA GLY A 144 -17.62 6.35 -10.11
C GLY A 144 -17.45 7.43 -11.18
N PRO A 145 -17.48 8.72 -10.78
CA PRO A 145 -17.36 9.84 -11.72
C PRO A 145 -15.98 9.93 -12.39
N GLU A 146 -14.94 9.35 -11.77
CA GLU A 146 -13.57 9.33 -12.29
C GLU A 146 -13.18 7.99 -12.91
N ALA A 147 -14.14 7.07 -13.04
CA ALA A 147 -13.88 5.72 -13.51
C ALA A 147 -13.35 5.68 -14.94
N PHE A 148 -12.44 4.76 -15.20
CA PHE A 148 -12.03 4.45 -16.57
C PHE A 148 -13.16 3.72 -17.29
N ASP A 149 -13.42 4.11 -18.54
CA ASP A 149 -14.29 3.31 -19.41
C ASP A 149 -13.65 1.92 -19.60
N PRO A 150 -14.35 0.81 -19.28
CA PRO A 150 -13.85 -0.54 -19.50
C PRO A 150 -13.32 -0.76 -20.92
N SER A 151 -13.93 -0.14 -21.94
CA SER A 151 -13.46 -0.25 -23.32
C SER A 151 -12.09 0.41 -23.53
N THR A 152 -11.80 1.48 -22.80
CA THR A 152 -10.51 2.20 -22.83
C THR A 152 -9.42 1.37 -22.17
N LEU A 153 -9.72 0.70 -21.04
CA LEU A 153 -8.78 -0.20 -20.36
C LEU A 153 -8.31 -1.37 -21.25
N LEU A 154 -9.13 -1.79 -22.20
CA LEU A 154 -8.81 -2.87 -23.15
C LEU A 154 -8.07 -2.40 -24.40
N SER A 155 -7.83 -1.09 -24.57
CA SER A 155 -7.02 -0.58 -25.67
C SER A 155 -5.55 -0.96 -25.53
N GLN A 156 -4.83 -1.09 -26.65
CA GLN A 156 -3.41 -1.48 -26.63
C GLN A 156 -2.56 -0.44 -25.89
N GLU A 157 -2.86 0.85 -26.05
CA GLU A 157 -2.18 1.94 -25.36
C GLU A 157 -2.37 1.87 -23.85
N ALA A 158 -3.60 1.60 -23.38
CA ALA A 158 -3.89 1.40 -21.96
C ALA A 158 -3.16 0.17 -21.41
N GLN A 159 -3.21 -0.96 -22.12
CA GLN A 159 -2.53 -2.20 -21.73
C GLN A 159 -1.00 -1.98 -21.62
N ASN A 160 -0.40 -1.26 -22.56
CA ASN A 160 1.02 -0.91 -22.51
C ASN A 160 1.35 0.04 -21.34
N ALA A 161 0.52 1.05 -21.08
CA ALA A 161 0.68 1.92 -19.92
C ALA A 161 0.62 1.13 -18.61
N MET A 162 -0.35 0.21 -18.51
CA MET A 162 -0.57 -0.64 -17.36
C MET A 162 0.60 -1.58 -17.06
N ALA A 163 1.17 -2.19 -18.09
CA ALA A 163 2.33 -3.07 -17.96
C ALA A 163 3.68 -2.34 -17.77
N GLY A 164 3.64 -1.00 -17.67
CA GLY A 164 4.83 -0.17 -17.42
C GLY A 164 5.68 0.14 -18.65
N ALA A 165 5.13 -0.05 -19.85
CA ALA A 165 5.82 0.26 -21.12
C ALA A 165 5.85 1.76 -21.43
N VAL A 166 4.94 2.54 -20.85
CA VAL A 166 4.89 4.00 -20.99
C VAL A 166 5.53 4.65 -19.77
N GLN A 167 6.48 5.54 -20.00
CA GLN A 167 7.16 6.28 -18.92
C GLN A 167 6.34 7.49 -18.49
N LEU A 168 6.26 7.70 -17.18
CA LEU A 168 5.67 8.90 -16.60
C LEU A 168 6.73 9.99 -16.56
N GLU A 169 6.51 11.08 -17.28
CA GLU A 169 7.36 12.27 -17.16
C GLU A 169 6.98 13.10 -15.91
N PRO A 170 7.94 13.79 -15.26
CA PRO A 170 7.69 14.58 -14.04
C PRO A 170 6.58 15.63 -14.19
N GLN A 171 6.50 16.26 -15.37
CA GLN A 171 5.48 17.26 -15.70
C GLN A 171 4.04 16.73 -15.66
N HIS A 172 3.83 15.42 -15.78
CA HIS A 172 2.51 14.80 -15.72
C HIS A 172 2.00 14.65 -14.28
N LEU A 173 2.88 14.64 -13.27
CA LEU A 173 2.47 14.61 -11.87
C LEU A 173 1.84 15.94 -11.44
N ALA A 174 2.41 17.05 -11.89
CA ALA A 174 2.04 18.41 -11.49
C ALA A 174 0.85 19.01 -12.28
N ASN A 175 0.43 18.40 -13.38
CA ASN A 175 -0.59 18.97 -14.25
C ASN A 175 -2.00 18.51 -13.87
N GLU A 176 -2.84 19.40 -13.35
CA GLU A 176 -4.26 19.14 -13.01
C GLU A 176 -5.23 19.42 -14.17
N GLY A 177 -4.72 19.80 -15.35
CA GLY A 177 -5.55 20.05 -16.53
C GLY A 177 -6.15 18.76 -17.14
N THR A 178 -6.88 18.90 -18.25
CA THR A 178 -7.41 17.74 -18.99
C THR A 178 -6.28 16.84 -19.47
N GLN A 179 -6.07 15.72 -18.79
CA GLN A 179 -5.09 14.70 -19.13
C GLN A 179 -5.69 13.68 -20.12
N SER A 180 -4.86 13.09 -20.97
CA SER A 180 -5.28 11.92 -21.74
C SER A 180 -5.51 10.72 -20.82
N GLU A 181 -6.41 9.82 -21.20
CA GLU A 181 -6.68 8.58 -20.44
C GLU A 181 -5.41 7.75 -20.20
N THR A 182 -4.51 7.68 -21.18
CA THR A 182 -3.21 7.00 -21.01
C THR A 182 -2.36 7.66 -19.91
N ILE A 183 -2.28 8.98 -19.85
CA ILE A 183 -1.52 9.67 -18.80
C ILE A 183 -2.15 9.43 -17.43
N ARG A 184 -3.49 9.48 -17.34
CA ARG A 184 -4.22 9.15 -16.11
C ARG A 184 -3.90 7.73 -15.64
N LEU A 185 -3.88 6.74 -16.55
CA LEU A 185 -3.53 5.35 -16.23
C LEU A 185 -2.10 5.20 -15.73
N VAL A 186 -1.13 5.82 -16.41
CA VAL A 186 0.27 5.77 -15.98
C VAL A 186 0.43 6.41 -14.58
N LYS A 187 -0.28 7.52 -14.31
CA LYS A 187 -0.30 8.16 -12.98
C LYS A 187 -0.91 7.24 -11.92
N SER A 188 -2.09 6.67 -12.17
CA SER A 188 -2.74 5.70 -11.28
C SER A 188 -1.85 4.50 -10.96
N ARG A 189 -1.17 3.96 -11.98
CA ARG A 189 -0.19 2.89 -11.82
C ARG A 189 0.97 3.31 -10.91
N HIS A 190 1.56 4.47 -11.15
CA HIS A 190 2.66 5.01 -10.34
C HIS A 190 2.25 5.20 -8.88
N GLN A 191 1.08 5.78 -8.65
CA GLN A 191 0.49 5.98 -7.32
C GLN A 191 0.34 4.66 -6.57
N TRP A 192 -0.23 3.65 -7.24
CA TRP A 192 -0.41 2.33 -6.64
C TRP A 192 0.90 1.64 -6.30
N LEU A 193 1.88 1.61 -7.20
CA LEU A 193 3.18 1.00 -6.90
C LEU A 193 3.95 1.75 -5.80
N SER A 194 3.83 3.08 -5.76
CA SER A 194 4.37 3.91 -4.66
C SER A 194 3.72 3.56 -3.33
N TYR A 195 2.41 3.37 -3.34
CA TYR A 195 1.64 2.98 -2.16
C TYR A 195 2.02 1.59 -1.63
N GLN A 196 2.17 0.60 -2.53
CA GLN A 196 2.65 -0.74 -2.18
C GLN A 196 4.08 -0.71 -1.62
N THR A 197 4.94 0.15 -2.17
CA THR A 197 6.30 0.37 -1.66
C THR A 197 6.27 0.93 -0.24
N PHE A 198 5.45 1.95 0.01
CA PHE A 198 5.32 2.54 1.34
C PHE A 198 4.81 1.53 2.38
N ILE A 199 3.71 0.83 2.13
CA ILE A 199 3.14 -0.11 3.10
C ILE A 199 4.11 -1.26 3.40
N SER A 200 4.73 -1.84 2.38
CA SER A 200 5.70 -2.93 2.59
C SER A 200 6.91 -2.46 3.42
N ARG A 201 7.31 -1.20 3.28
CA ARG A 201 8.36 -0.60 4.11
C ARG A 201 7.92 -0.26 5.52
N LEU A 202 6.64 0.04 5.78
CA LEU A 202 6.15 0.17 7.16
C LEU A 202 6.31 -1.15 7.93
N TRP A 203 6.11 -2.29 7.27
CA TRP A 203 6.41 -3.57 7.90
C TRP A 203 7.91 -3.74 8.13
N ARG A 204 8.71 -3.52 7.08
CA ARG A 204 10.17 -3.74 7.08
C ARG A 204 10.93 -2.84 8.06
N ASP A 205 10.68 -1.54 7.97
CA ASP A 205 11.51 -0.50 8.59
C ASP A 205 10.92 -0.04 9.93
N CYS A 206 9.59 -0.08 10.11
CA CYS A 206 8.92 0.32 11.35
C CYS A 206 8.49 -0.87 12.24
N GLY A 207 8.70 -2.12 11.79
CA GLY A 207 8.35 -3.31 12.57
C GLY A 207 6.85 -3.50 12.82
N ARG A 208 5.99 -2.88 12.00
CA ARG A 208 4.53 -2.95 12.13
C ARG A 208 4.03 -4.28 11.57
N ASN A 209 4.08 -5.32 12.40
CA ASN A 209 3.72 -6.70 12.02
C ASN A 209 2.28 -6.84 11.50
N GLU A 210 1.37 -5.92 11.83
CA GLU A 210 0.00 -5.90 11.30
C GLU A 210 -0.11 -5.79 9.77
N TYR A 211 0.96 -5.40 9.07
CA TYR A 211 1.00 -5.32 7.61
C TYR A 211 1.46 -6.61 6.92
N ASP A 212 1.84 -7.64 7.66
CA ASP A 212 2.21 -8.93 7.09
C ASP A 212 1.07 -9.59 6.28
N LYS A 213 -0.19 -9.41 6.69
CA LYS A 213 -1.37 -9.85 5.96
C LYS A 213 -1.56 -9.12 4.63
N TYR A 214 -1.10 -7.87 4.53
CA TYR A 214 -1.15 -7.11 3.29
C TYR A 214 -0.20 -7.70 2.25
N ALA A 215 0.95 -8.26 2.67
CA ALA A 215 1.82 -8.99 1.76
C ALA A 215 1.10 -10.19 1.14
N ILE A 216 0.37 -10.99 1.94
CA ILE A 216 -0.47 -12.09 1.42
C ILE A 216 -1.50 -11.55 0.43
N TRP A 217 -2.15 -10.42 0.74
CA TRP A 217 -3.15 -9.83 -0.15
C TRP A 217 -2.56 -9.32 -1.48
N ALA A 218 -1.35 -8.76 -1.46
CA ALA A 218 -0.65 -8.30 -2.66
C ALA A 218 -0.07 -9.45 -3.50
N LEU A 219 0.41 -10.53 -2.86
CA LEU A 219 1.01 -11.66 -3.57
C LEU A 219 -0.06 -12.58 -4.19
N ARG A 220 -1.22 -12.73 -3.55
CA ARG A 220 -2.24 -13.70 -3.96
C ARG A 220 -2.68 -13.55 -5.43
N PRO A 221 -3.06 -12.36 -5.95
CA PRO A 221 -3.50 -12.23 -7.34
C PRO A 221 -2.43 -12.69 -8.35
N ALA A 222 -1.17 -12.38 -8.07
CA ALA A 222 -0.05 -12.66 -8.97
C ALA A 222 0.47 -14.09 -8.86
N LEU A 223 0.45 -14.69 -7.66
CA LEU A 223 1.22 -15.90 -7.35
C LEU A 223 0.37 -17.10 -6.93
N GLU A 224 -0.89 -16.88 -6.56
CA GLU A 224 -1.81 -17.96 -6.19
C GLU A 224 -3.02 -18.04 -7.11
N ASP A 225 -3.44 -16.91 -7.67
CA ASP A 225 -4.49 -16.83 -8.67
C ASP A 225 -3.94 -16.76 -10.10
N TRP A 226 -2.62 -16.93 -10.31
CA TRP A 226 -2.04 -16.98 -11.65
C TRP A 226 -2.72 -18.04 -12.51
N PRO A 227 -3.18 -17.71 -13.74
CA PRO A 227 -3.86 -18.67 -14.61
C PRO A 227 -2.92 -19.79 -15.05
N GLU A 228 -3.46 -21.00 -15.28
CA GLU A 228 -2.69 -22.12 -15.85
C GLU A 228 -2.22 -21.79 -17.28
N PHE A 229 -3.07 -21.08 -18.03
CA PHE A 229 -2.79 -20.61 -19.38
C PHE A 229 -2.91 -19.08 -19.40
N PRO A 230 -1.82 -18.34 -19.12
CA PRO A 230 -1.86 -16.88 -19.17
C PRO A 230 -2.17 -16.39 -20.60
N PRO A 231 -2.95 -15.32 -20.74
CA PRO A 231 -3.33 -14.76 -22.04
C PRO A 231 -2.10 -14.26 -22.81
N ALA A 232 -2.21 -14.28 -24.14
CA ALA A 232 -1.27 -13.55 -25.00
C ALA A 232 -1.47 -12.03 -24.84
N CYS A 233 -0.44 -11.23 -25.13
CA CYS A 233 -0.50 -9.76 -25.00
C CYS A 233 -1.58 -9.09 -25.85
N ASP A 234 -1.92 -9.70 -27.00
CA ASP A 234 -2.94 -9.23 -27.94
C ASP A 234 -4.28 -9.98 -27.81
N ALA A 235 -4.40 -10.85 -26.81
CA ALA A 235 -5.62 -11.62 -26.59
C ALA A 235 -6.79 -10.71 -26.23
N LYS A 236 -7.93 -10.90 -26.91
CA LYS A 236 -9.17 -10.23 -26.54
C LYS A 236 -9.66 -10.79 -25.21
N CYS A 237 -9.82 -9.91 -24.23
CA CYS A 237 -10.32 -10.26 -22.91
C CYS A 237 -11.72 -9.65 -22.71
N THR A 238 -12.56 -10.30 -21.89
CA THR A 238 -13.90 -9.78 -21.58
C THR A 238 -13.88 -8.78 -20.45
N THR A 239 -12.93 -8.95 -19.52
CA THR A 239 -12.71 -8.06 -18.39
C THR A 239 -11.26 -7.59 -18.36
N TYR A 240 -11.01 -6.50 -17.65
CA TYR A 240 -9.67 -5.93 -17.50
C TYR A 240 -8.77 -6.86 -16.67
N GLU A 241 -9.33 -7.52 -15.66
CA GLU A 241 -8.65 -8.42 -14.73
C GLU A 241 -8.16 -9.71 -15.41
N GLU A 242 -8.74 -10.05 -16.56
CA GLU A 242 -8.31 -11.17 -17.41
C GLU A 242 -7.15 -10.80 -18.34
N SER A 243 -6.79 -9.51 -18.43
CA SER A 243 -5.80 -9.04 -19.40
C SER A 243 -4.35 -9.32 -19.00
N ALA A 244 -3.49 -9.49 -20.00
CA ALA A 244 -2.06 -9.70 -19.80
C ALA A 244 -1.39 -8.53 -19.04
N ALA A 245 -1.84 -7.29 -19.26
CA ALA A 245 -1.28 -6.14 -18.56
C ALA A 245 -1.68 -6.07 -17.09
N TYR A 246 -2.91 -6.48 -16.74
CA TYR A 246 -3.31 -6.59 -15.34
C TYR A 246 -2.46 -7.62 -14.60
N LEU A 247 -2.28 -8.81 -15.18
CA LEU A 247 -1.41 -9.84 -14.62
C LEU A 247 0.03 -9.35 -14.46
N ALA A 248 0.56 -8.61 -15.45
CA ALA A 248 1.87 -7.97 -15.38
C ALA A 248 1.98 -7.01 -14.18
N LEU A 249 1.00 -6.13 -13.99
CA LEU A 249 0.96 -5.22 -12.84
C LEU A 249 0.95 -5.97 -11.52
N GLN A 250 0.11 -7.01 -11.38
CA GLN A 250 0.02 -7.77 -10.14
C GLN A 250 1.37 -8.42 -9.77
N VAL A 251 2.12 -8.92 -10.76
CA VAL A 251 3.48 -9.43 -10.54
C VAL A 251 4.43 -8.33 -10.06
N GLU A 252 4.31 -7.11 -10.58
CA GLU A 252 5.11 -5.98 -10.08
C GLU A 252 4.78 -5.63 -8.64
N VAL A 253 3.50 -5.61 -8.26
CA VAL A 253 3.04 -5.42 -6.88
C VAL A 253 3.63 -6.49 -5.97
N ALA A 254 3.49 -7.77 -6.35
CA ALA A 254 4.06 -8.88 -5.60
C ALA A 254 5.59 -8.78 -5.48
N SER A 255 6.27 -8.35 -6.55
CA SER A 255 7.71 -8.13 -6.54
C SER A 255 8.15 -7.05 -5.56
N ILE A 256 7.42 -5.94 -5.45
CA ILE A 256 7.73 -4.88 -4.46
C ILE A 256 7.71 -5.47 -3.04
N TRP A 257 6.63 -6.18 -2.69
CA TRP A 257 6.51 -6.82 -1.37
C TRP A 257 7.62 -7.84 -1.13
N ILE A 258 7.90 -8.70 -2.09
CA ILE A 258 8.97 -9.70 -1.98
C ILE A 258 10.34 -9.03 -1.80
N CYS A 259 10.69 -8.08 -2.65
CA CYS A 259 11.98 -7.39 -2.57
C CYS A 259 12.16 -6.65 -1.24
N ASN A 260 11.09 -6.08 -0.68
CA ASN A 260 11.18 -5.38 0.60
C ASN A 260 11.13 -6.33 1.80
N THR A 261 10.32 -7.39 1.75
CA THR A 261 9.91 -8.13 2.96
C THR A 261 10.19 -9.63 2.92
N ALA A 262 10.91 -10.15 1.91
CA ALA A 262 11.19 -11.58 1.76
C ALA A 262 11.72 -12.25 3.04
N SER A 263 12.70 -11.66 3.72
CA SER A 263 13.25 -12.23 4.96
C SER A 263 12.21 -12.30 6.09
N LEU A 264 11.35 -11.28 6.21
CA LEU A 264 10.27 -11.25 7.20
C LEU A 264 9.19 -12.28 6.86
N MET A 265 8.77 -12.35 5.59
CA MET A 265 7.80 -13.33 5.12
C MET A 265 8.29 -14.76 5.29
N TYR A 266 9.56 -15.03 4.99
CA TYR A 266 10.15 -16.37 5.13
C TYR A 266 10.18 -16.81 6.59
N GLN A 267 10.44 -15.89 7.53
CA GLN A 267 10.45 -16.19 8.96
C GLN A 267 9.06 -16.18 9.61
N CYS A 268 8.05 -15.62 8.94
CA CYS A 268 6.71 -15.50 9.47
C CYS A 268 6.03 -16.88 9.55
N ALA A 269 5.25 -17.08 10.61
CA ALA A 269 4.46 -18.29 10.82
C ALA A 269 3.03 -17.97 11.31
N GLU A 270 2.60 -16.73 11.10
CA GLU A 270 1.29 -16.26 11.54
C GLU A 270 0.17 -16.87 10.71
N ILE A 271 -0.90 -17.27 11.40
CA ILE A 271 -2.08 -17.90 10.80
C ILE A 271 -3.28 -16.96 10.94
N TYR A 272 -3.88 -16.66 9.80
CA TYR A 272 -4.95 -15.69 9.60
C TYR A 272 -6.23 -16.33 9.05
N GLY A 273 -6.63 -17.48 9.60
CA GLY A 273 -7.84 -18.18 9.18
C GLY A 273 -8.04 -19.55 9.81
N PRO A 274 -9.20 -20.19 9.55
CA PRO A 274 -9.54 -21.49 10.11
C PRO A 274 -8.62 -22.62 9.63
N LYS A 275 -8.04 -22.55 8.42
CA LYS A 275 -7.05 -23.55 7.98
C LYS A 275 -5.72 -23.28 8.68
N GLY A 276 -5.33 -24.19 9.57
CA GLY A 276 -4.14 -24.05 10.42
C GLY A 276 -4.43 -23.50 11.82
N ASN A 277 -5.64 -22.96 12.07
CA ASN A 277 -6.10 -22.57 13.40
C ASN A 277 -7.58 -22.95 13.61
N PRO A 278 -7.87 -24.13 14.20
CA PRO A 278 -9.25 -24.58 14.42
C PRO A 278 -10.11 -23.68 15.32
N ASN A 279 -9.47 -22.82 16.13
CA ASN A 279 -10.14 -21.92 17.05
C ASN A 279 -10.36 -20.51 16.45
N TRP A 280 -10.17 -20.36 15.13
CA TRP A 280 -10.31 -19.08 14.46
C TRP A 280 -11.72 -18.48 14.65
N PRO A 281 -11.84 -17.20 15.08
CA PRO A 281 -13.15 -16.58 15.31
C PRO A 281 -13.96 -16.48 14.02
N LYS A 282 -15.24 -16.88 14.05
CA LYS A 282 -16.13 -16.86 12.87
C LYS A 282 -16.31 -15.47 12.28
N GLU A 283 -16.34 -14.44 13.11
CA GLU A 283 -16.56 -13.04 12.71
C GLU A 283 -15.27 -12.34 12.21
N ALA A 284 -14.11 -13.00 12.29
CA ALA A 284 -12.82 -12.39 11.92
C ALA A 284 -12.52 -12.47 10.40
N GLY A 285 -13.41 -13.06 9.61
CA GLY A 285 -13.15 -13.35 8.18
C GLY A 285 -11.98 -14.32 7.99
N THR A 286 -11.39 -14.35 6.78
CA THR A 286 -10.21 -15.19 6.50
C THR A 286 -9.15 -14.38 5.75
N PRO A 287 -8.44 -13.46 6.42
CA PRO A 287 -7.44 -12.61 5.77
C PRO A 287 -6.35 -13.40 5.05
N GLY A 288 -5.88 -14.50 5.64
CA GLY A 288 -4.77 -15.29 5.13
C GLY A 288 -5.13 -16.33 4.08
N ARG A 289 -6.38 -16.36 3.59
CA ARG A 289 -6.86 -17.38 2.65
C ARG A 289 -5.92 -17.56 1.46
N GLY A 290 -5.88 -18.76 0.90
CA GLY A 290 -5.22 -19.01 -0.38
C GLY A 290 -6.02 -18.52 -1.58
N GLY A 291 -5.33 -18.30 -2.69
CA GLY A 291 -5.88 -18.27 -4.04
C GLY A 291 -6.03 -19.68 -4.63
N ARG A 292 -6.31 -19.76 -5.94
CA ARG A 292 -6.59 -21.01 -6.66
C ARG A 292 -5.52 -22.10 -6.52
N ARG A 293 -4.25 -21.70 -6.42
CA ARG A 293 -3.08 -22.60 -6.36
C ARG A 293 -2.61 -22.91 -4.94
N TRP A 294 -3.27 -22.38 -3.90
CA TRP A 294 -2.93 -22.63 -2.51
C TRP A 294 -4.16 -23.04 -1.69
N ASP A 295 -4.17 -24.29 -1.23
CA ASP A 295 -5.25 -24.84 -0.39
C ASP A 295 -4.83 -25.16 1.05
N GLY A 296 -3.56 -24.89 1.40
CA GLY A 296 -2.96 -25.14 2.71
C GLY A 296 -3.43 -24.18 3.81
N VAL A 297 -2.54 -23.82 4.74
CA VAL A 297 -2.92 -22.96 5.88
C VAL A 297 -3.26 -21.53 5.43
N ASP A 298 -4.20 -20.91 6.12
CA ASP A 298 -4.66 -19.54 5.85
C ASP A 298 -3.66 -18.54 6.45
N GLY A 299 -2.43 -18.49 5.96
CA GLY A 299 -1.38 -17.63 6.50
C GLY A 299 0.01 -18.01 5.98
N TYR A 300 1.03 -17.81 6.81
CA TYR A 300 2.38 -18.25 6.54
C TYR A 300 2.59 -19.66 7.07
N ASP A 301 2.97 -20.59 6.18
CA ASP A 301 3.15 -21.98 6.54
C ASP A 301 4.61 -22.27 6.92
N ARG A 302 4.81 -22.93 8.08
CA ARG A 302 6.15 -23.24 8.62
C ARG A 302 6.98 -24.17 7.73
N GLU A 303 6.33 -24.90 6.84
CA GLU A 303 6.98 -25.83 5.92
C GLU A 303 7.39 -25.14 4.60
N HIS A 304 7.11 -23.84 4.47
CA HIS A 304 7.41 -23.02 3.30
C HIS A 304 6.84 -23.59 1.98
N LYS A 305 5.74 -24.33 2.05
CA LYS A 305 5.03 -24.87 0.88
C LYS A 305 4.37 -23.75 0.08
N ARG A 306 3.75 -22.77 0.75
CA ARG A 306 3.16 -21.59 0.10
C ARG A 306 4.23 -20.75 -0.57
N TRP A 307 5.35 -20.58 0.13
CA TRP A 307 6.55 -19.93 -0.39
C TRP A 307 7.10 -20.63 -1.65
N GLN A 308 7.12 -21.96 -1.67
CA GLN A 308 7.52 -22.72 -2.85
C GLN A 308 6.54 -22.53 -4.02
N VAL A 309 5.22 -22.52 -3.77
CA VAL A 309 4.21 -22.20 -4.80
C VAL A 309 4.50 -20.83 -5.43
N TRP A 310 4.77 -19.82 -4.61
CA TRP A 310 5.13 -18.48 -5.10
C TRP A 310 6.38 -18.48 -5.99
N LYS A 311 7.44 -19.21 -5.60
CA LYS A 311 8.65 -19.37 -6.43
C LYS A 311 8.37 -20.05 -7.76
N ASP A 312 7.60 -21.13 -7.74
CA ASP A 312 7.28 -21.90 -8.94
C ASP A 312 6.48 -21.04 -9.93
N VAL A 313 5.50 -20.28 -9.43
CA VAL A 313 4.70 -19.37 -10.26
C VAL A 313 5.54 -18.23 -10.83
N LEU A 314 6.46 -17.62 -10.06
CA LEU A 314 7.39 -16.64 -10.63
C LEU A 314 8.25 -17.23 -11.76
N GLY A 315 8.62 -18.51 -11.65
CA GLY A 315 9.29 -19.24 -12.73
C GLY A 315 8.41 -19.44 -13.97
N GLU A 316 7.10 -19.68 -13.79
CA GLU A 316 6.11 -19.71 -14.88
C GLU A 316 5.95 -18.34 -15.55
N VAL A 317 5.91 -17.25 -14.77
CA VAL A 317 5.83 -15.87 -15.29
C VAL A 317 7.02 -15.57 -16.20
N ILE A 318 8.24 -15.93 -15.79
CA ILE A 318 9.44 -15.72 -16.61
C ILE A 318 9.35 -16.51 -17.92
N LYS A 319 8.91 -17.78 -17.87
CA LYS A 319 8.71 -18.60 -19.07
C LYS A 319 7.65 -18.03 -20.00
N TRP A 320 6.56 -17.49 -19.44
CA TRP A 320 5.53 -16.80 -20.20
C TRP A 320 6.11 -15.60 -20.94
N CYS A 321 6.90 -14.75 -20.26
CA CYS A 321 7.58 -13.62 -20.91
C CYS A 321 8.56 -14.06 -22.01
N ASP A 322 9.35 -15.12 -21.76
CA ASP A 322 10.34 -15.62 -22.73
C ASP A 322 9.69 -16.30 -23.95
N GLY A 323 8.43 -16.77 -23.82
CA GLY A 323 7.66 -17.39 -24.89
C GLY A 323 6.93 -16.42 -25.82
N VAL A 324 6.91 -15.13 -25.48
CA VAL A 324 6.21 -14.09 -26.25
C VAL A 324 7.19 -13.37 -27.19
N ALA A 325 6.72 -12.93 -28.36
CA ALA A 325 7.56 -12.22 -29.31
C ALA A 325 8.06 -10.89 -28.70
N LYS A 326 9.35 -10.57 -28.89
CA LYS A 326 10.04 -9.46 -28.19
C LYS A 326 9.39 -8.09 -28.41
N ASP A 327 8.73 -7.90 -29.54
CA ASP A 327 8.01 -6.70 -29.92
C ASP A 327 6.68 -6.53 -29.17
N GLN A 328 6.03 -7.62 -28.73
CA GLN A 328 4.73 -7.57 -28.05
C GLN A 328 4.83 -7.14 -26.57
N MET A 329 5.96 -7.41 -25.91
CA MET A 329 6.22 -7.04 -24.51
C MET A 329 7.27 -5.93 -24.36
N GLN A 330 7.53 -5.16 -25.43
CA GLN A 330 8.55 -4.13 -25.39
C GLN A 330 8.23 -3.10 -24.30
N GLY A 331 9.17 -2.92 -23.36
CA GLY A 331 9.06 -1.98 -22.24
C GLY A 331 8.28 -2.50 -21.03
N TRP A 332 7.63 -3.66 -21.12
CA TRP A 332 6.91 -4.26 -20.00
C TRP A 332 7.88 -4.62 -18.87
N LYS A 333 7.47 -4.43 -17.61
CA LYS A 333 8.33 -4.58 -16.43
C LYS A 333 8.22 -5.93 -15.72
N VAL A 334 7.21 -6.73 -16.09
CA VAL A 334 6.86 -7.99 -15.43
C VAL A 334 8.00 -9.00 -15.34
N ARG A 335 8.80 -9.16 -16.41
CA ARG A 335 9.91 -10.12 -16.41
C ARG A 335 10.98 -9.74 -15.39
N ASP A 336 11.40 -8.47 -15.40
CA ASP A 336 12.42 -7.97 -14.48
C ASP A 336 11.94 -8.02 -13.03
N ALA A 337 10.67 -7.69 -12.80
CA ALA A 337 10.03 -7.82 -11.50
C ALA A 337 10.04 -9.28 -10.99
N ALA A 338 9.66 -10.23 -11.83
CA ALA A 338 9.67 -11.65 -11.46
C ALA A 338 11.09 -12.17 -11.15
N VAL A 339 12.09 -11.77 -11.93
CA VAL A 339 13.49 -12.12 -11.69
C VAL A 339 13.98 -11.54 -10.36
N ARG A 340 13.75 -10.25 -10.09
CA ARG A 340 14.15 -9.63 -8.82
C ARG A 340 13.49 -10.29 -7.62
N ALA A 341 12.19 -10.59 -7.73
CA ALA A 341 11.45 -11.28 -6.69
C ALA A 341 12.06 -12.65 -6.37
N LEU A 342 12.36 -13.47 -7.40
CA LEU A 342 13.01 -14.77 -7.20
C LEU A 342 14.38 -14.66 -6.53
N GLU A 343 15.20 -13.66 -6.89
CA GLU A 343 16.49 -13.48 -6.25
C GLU A 343 16.38 -12.99 -4.80
N ALA A 344 15.41 -12.13 -4.49
CA ALA A 344 15.10 -11.75 -3.12
C ALA A 344 14.64 -12.96 -2.29
N MET A 345 13.79 -13.82 -2.84
CA MET A 345 13.35 -15.05 -2.17
C MET A 345 14.52 -16.02 -1.91
N LYS A 346 15.38 -16.26 -2.90
CA LYS A 346 16.59 -17.08 -2.72
C LYS A 346 17.56 -16.50 -1.71
N THR A 347 17.60 -15.17 -1.56
CA THR A 347 18.44 -14.50 -0.57
C THR A 347 17.88 -14.69 0.83
N ALA A 348 16.57 -14.56 1.01
CA ALA A 348 15.90 -14.80 2.29
C ALA A 348 16.08 -16.23 2.80
N GLU A 349 16.10 -17.23 1.91
CA GLU A 349 16.34 -18.64 2.26
C GLU A 349 17.76 -18.94 2.80
N ARG A 350 18.71 -18.02 2.58
CA ARG A 350 20.11 -18.19 2.99
C ARG A 350 20.46 -17.45 4.28
N GLN A 351 19.55 -16.62 4.78
CA GLN A 351 19.68 -15.86 6.03
C GLN A 351 19.12 -16.69 7.18
#